data_AF-A0A1I8C5G2-F1
#
_entry.id   AF-A0A1I8C5G2-F1
#
_cell.length_a   1.000
_cell.length_b   1.000
_cell.length_c   1.000
_cell.angle_alpha   90.00
_cell.angle_beta   90.00
_cell.angle_gamma   90.00
#
_symmetry.space_group_name_H-M   'P 1'
#
loop_
_entity.id
_entity.type
_entity.pdbx_description
1 polymer ?
#
loop_
_entity_poly.entity_id
_entity_poly.type
_entity_poly.pdbx_seq_one_letter_code
_entity_poly.pdbx_strand_id
1 'polypeptide(L)'
;MTAAANKYQETVYTSSSSASCGIDHLGEGSEYLMAGSVNEKGRLFISSCSDLRSDDINNGAGSPQEWNGMTKTQKAKLLSGGFGKSC
;
A
#
# COMPACT_ATOMS: atom_id res chain seq x y z
N MET A 1 13.15 20.19 -18.72
CA MET A 1 12.11 19.24 -18.28
C MET A 1 12.58 18.65 -16.96
N THR A 2 12.15 19.22 -15.85
CA THR A 2 12.61 18.81 -14.51
C THR A 2 11.66 17.73 -14.03
N ALA A 3 12.14 16.49 -13.90
CA ALA A 3 11.39 15.45 -13.21
C ALA A 3 11.09 15.97 -11.79
N ALA A 4 9.81 16.01 -11.42
CA ALA A 4 9.43 16.33 -10.06
C ALA A 4 10.16 15.35 -9.13
N ALA A 5 10.92 15.87 -8.16
CA ALA A 5 11.58 15.04 -7.19
C ALA A 5 10.51 14.22 -6.46
N ASN A 6 10.51 12.89 -6.64
CA ASN A 6 9.67 11.98 -5.88
C ASN A 6 10.06 12.13 -4.41
N LYS A 7 9.31 12.92 -3.66
CA LYS A 7 9.50 13.08 -2.23
C LYS A 7 9.02 11.81 -1.56
N TYR A 8 9.95 10.94 -1.20
CA TYR A 8 9.65 9.76 -0.39
C TYR A 8 9.05 10.21 0.94
N GLN A 9 7.97 9.55 1.35
CA GLN A 9 7.35 9.77 2.65
C GLN A 9 8.17 9.02 3.68
N GLU A 10 8.92 9.75 4.53
CA GLU A 10 9.72 9.15 5.60
C GLU A 10 8.87 8.59 6.74
N THR A 11 7.60 9.01 6.82
CA THR A 11 6.67 8.58 7.86
C THR A 11 5.32 8.26 7.24
N VAL A 12 4.78 7.11 7.63
CA VAL A 12 3.46 6.64 7.22
C VAL A 12 2.58 6.55 8.46
N TYR A 13 1.34 7.03 8.35
CA TYR A 13 0.41 7.11 9.47
C TYR A 13 -0.72 6.10 9.30
N THR A 14 -1.20 5.54 10.40
CA THR A 14 -2.35 4.66 10.44
C THR A 14 -3.12 4.87 11.74
N SER A 15 -4.36 4.38 11.81
CA SER A 15 -5.15 4.42 13.04
C SER A 15 -4.45 3.62 14.15
N SER A 16 -4.54 4.06 15.39
CA SER A 16 -3.89 3.39 16.53
C SER A 16 -4.58 2.09 16.95
N SER A 17 -5.75 1.77 16.40
CA SER A 17 -6.51 0.57 16.74
C SER A 17 -6.88 -0.20 15.49
N SER A 18 -6.67 -1.52 15.51
CA SER A 18 -7.12 -2.43 14.45
C SER A 18 -8.63 -2.39 14.23
N ALA A 19 -9.44 -2.15 15.28
CA ALA A 19 -10.89 -1.96 15.17
C ALA A 19 -11.28 -0.73 14.32
N SER A 20 -10.38 0.24 14.18
CA SER A 20 -10.50 1.42 13.31
C SER A 20 -9.65 1.31 12.04
N CYS A 21 -9.41 0.08 11.58
CA CYS A 21 -8.57 -0.25 10.44
C CYS A 21 -7.09 0.20 10.58
N GLY A 22 -6.58 0.22 11.82
CA GLY A 22 -5.18 0.44 12.10
C GLY A 22 -4.32 -0.75 11.67
N ILE A 23 -3.06 -0.47 11.35
CA ILE A 23 -2.08 -1.49 10.99
C ILE A 23 -1.13 -1.70 12.17
N ASP A 24 -1.09 -2.93 12.68
CA ASP A 24 -0.38 -3.32 13.91
C ASP A 24 0.56 -4.52 13.73
N HIS A 25 0.72 -5.04 12.51
CA HIS A 25 1.41 -6.31 12.24
C HIS A 25 2.53 -6.22 11.19
N LEU A 26 3.32 -5.14 11.20
CA LEU A 26 4.49 -5.01 10.34
C LEU A 26 5.74 -5.66 10.97
N GLY A 27 6.42 -6.49 10.20
CA GLY A 27 7.70 -7.08 10.58
C GLY A 27 8.88 -6.17 10.25
N GLU A 28 9.85 -6.09 11.16
CA GLU A 28 11.12 -5.42 10.90
C GLU A 28 11.91 -6.17 9.81
N GLY A 29 12.46 -5.41 8.85
CA GLY A 29 13.25 -5.96 7.75
C GLY A 29 12.45 -6.52 6.56
N SER A 30 11.11 -6.49 6.62
CA SER A 30 10.25 -6.86 5.49
C SER A 30 9.84 -5.66 4.66
N GLU A 31 9.66 -5.88 3.36
CA GLU A 31 9.12 -4.89 2.41
C GLU A 31 7.63 -5.12 2.21
N TYR A 32 6.85 -4.04 2.19
CA TYR A 32 5.39 -4.13 2.03
C TYR A 32 4.89 -3.17 0.95
N LEU A 33 3.97 -3.65 0.13
CA LEU A 33 3.13 -2.82 -0.71
C LEU A 33 2.03 -2.19 0.14
N MET A 34 2.00 -0.85 0.15
CA MET A 34 0.99 -0.06 0.85
C MET A 34 0.39 0.93 -0.14
N ALA A 35 -0.92 1.15 -0.03
CA ALA A 35 -1.60 2.26 -0.69
C ALA A 35 -2.47 2.98 0.33
N GLY A 36 -2.66 4.26 0.08
CA GLY A 36 -3.38 5.12 1.00
C GLY A 36 -3.61 6.49 0.39
N SER A 37 -4.10 7.40 1.23
CA SER A 37 -4.36 8.78 0.83
C SER A 37 -3.27 9.70 1.38
N VAL A 38 -2.93 10.72 0.61
CA VAL A 38 -2.06 11.80 1.05
C VAL A 38 -2.95 12.97 1.44
N ASN A 39 -2.81 13.46 2.67
CA ASN A 39 -3.59 14.62 3.11
C ASN A 39 -3.01 15.95 2.56
N GLU A 40 -3.70 17.07 2.82
CA GLU A 40 -3.27 18.41 2.37
C GLU A 40 -1.88 18.83 2.89
N LYS A 41 -1.43 18.24 4.00
CA LYS A 41 -0.09 18.46 4.58
C LYS A 41 0.98 17.54 3.97
N GLY A 42 0.62 16.77 2.94
CA GLY A 42 1.51 15.86 2.25
C GLY A 42 1.87 14.62 3.05
N ARG A 43 1.10 14.21 4.06
CA ARG A 43 1.36 13.00 4.86
C ARG A 43 0.59 11.81 4.32
N LEU A 44 1.25 10.67 4.17
CA LEU A 44 0.62 9.42 3.74
C LEU A 44 -0.10 8.73 4.90
N PHE A 45 -1.38 8.47 4.73
CA PHE A 45 -2.23 7.70 5.63
C PHE A 45 -2.66 6.39 4.97
N ILE A 46 -2.40 5.29 5.66
CA ILE A 46 -2.73 3.93 5.25
C ILE A 46 -3.69 3.27 6.26
N SER A 47 -4.38 2.24 5.82
CA SER A 47 -5.42 1.56 6.60
C SER A 47 -5.47 0.09 6.22
N SER A 48 -5.77 -0.78 7.18
CA SER A 48 -5.98 -2.21 6.89
C SER A 48 -7.23 -2.50 6.06
N CYS A 49 -8.13 -1.52 5.96
CA CYS A 49 -9.34 -1.57 5.13
C CYS A 49 -9.13 -0.91 3.76
N SER A 50 -7.88 -0.69 3.34
CA SER A 50 -7.50 0.01 2.10
C SER A 50 -8.07 -0.60 0.82
N ASP A 51 -8.07 0.23 -0.23
CA ASP A 51 -8.52 -0.11 -1.59
C ASP A 51 -7.67 -1.16 -2.33
N LEU A 52 -6.52 -1.57 -1.79
CA LEU A 52 -5.76 -2.69 -2.36
C LEU A 52 -6.44 -4.00 -2.01
N ARG A 53 -7.23 -4.49 -2.97
CA ARG A 53 -7.84 -5.80 -2.91
C ARG A 53 -6.93 -6.82 -3.58
N SER A 54 -6.57 -7.87 -2.86
CA SER A 54 -5.88 -9.02 -3.46
C SER A 54 -6.77 -9.65 -4.55
N ASP A 55 -6.19 -10.01 -5.70
CA ASP A 55 -6.85 -10.79 -6.75
C ASP A 55 -7.21 -12.21 -6.26
N ASP A 56 -6.69 -12.64 -5.10
CA ASP A 56 -7.02 -13.92 -4.46
C ASP A 56 -8.23 -13.77 -3.53
N ILE A 57 -9.36 -14.37 -3.92
CA ILE A 57 -10.64 -14.32 -3.19
C ILE A 57 -10.56 -14.95 -1.79
N ASN A 58 -9.54 -15.77 -1.53
CA ASN A 58 -9.30 -16.44 -0.25
C ASN A 58 -8.23 -15.75 0.61
N ASN A 59 -7.49 -14.80 0.03
CA ASN A 59 -6.48 -14.02 0.73
C ASN A 59 -7.02 -12.60 0.90
N GLY A 60 -7.92 -12.45 1.87
CA GLY A 60 -8.52 -11.18 2.29
C GLY A 60 -7.54 -10.21 2.96
N ALA A 61 -6.26 -10.26 2.62
CA ALA A 61 -5.30 -9.27 3.09
C ALA A 61 -5.56 -7.95 2.36
N GLY A 62 -6.39 -7.12 2.97
CA GLY A 62 -6.26 -5.67 2.81
C GLY A 62 -4.82 -5.25 3.10
N SER A 63 -4.40 -4.13 2.53
CA SER A 63 -3.02 -3.66 2.73
C SER A 63 -2.67 -3.56 4.23
N PRO A 64 -1.40 -3.71 4.61
CA PRO A 64 -0.21 -3.89 3.78
C PRO A 64 -0.03 -5.33 3.30
N GLN A 65 0.41 -5.48 2.05
CA GLN A 65 0.77 -6.80 1.50
C GLN A 65 2.29 -6.95 1.48
N GLU A 66 2.83 -8.02 2.06
CA GLU A 66 4.28 -8.26 2.02
C GLU A 66 4.75 -8.50 0.58
N TRP A 67 5.78 -7.75 0.17
CA TRP A 67 6.28 -7.74 -1.20
C TRP A 67 6.75 -9.12 -1.65
N ASN A 68 7.42 -9.87 -0.78
CA ASN A 68 7.89 -11.23 -1.10
C ASN A 68 6.75 -12.24 -1.23
N GLY A 69 5.61 -11.99 -0.60
CA GLY A 69 4.40 -12.81 -0.73
C GLY A 69 3.60 -12.56 -2.01
N MET A 70 3.89 -11.48 -2.75
CA MET A 70 3.19 -11.16 -4.00
C MET A 70 3.62 -12.05 -5.17
N THR A 71 2.65 -12.48 -5.99
CA THR A 71 2.93 -13.22 -7.22
C THR A 71 3.66 -12.36 -8.25
N LYS A 72 4.41 -13.02 -9.16
CA LYS A 72 5.08 -12.34 -10.28
C LYS A 72 4.11 -11.51 -11.13
N THR A 73 2.89 -12.02 -11.34
CA THR A 73 1.84 -11.34 -12.11
C THR A 73 1.36 -10.07 -11.42
N GLN A 74 1.13 -10.09 -10.10
CA GLN A 74 0.74 -8.90 -9.34
C GLN A 74 1.82 -7.83 -9.40
N LYS A 75 3.09 -8.20 -9.19
CA LYS A 75 4.23 -7.27 -9.31
C LYS A 75 4.32 -6.66 -10.71
N ALA A 76 4.20 -7.48 -11.76
CA ALA A 76 4.25 -7.01 -13.14
C ALA A 76 3.09 -6.05 -13.48
N LYS A 77 1.86 -6.35 -13.02
CA LYS A 77 0.71 -5.44 -13.19
C LYS A 77 0.91 -4.11 -12.45
N LEU A 78 1.42 -4.14 -11.23
CA LEU A 78 1.72 -2.92 -10.46
C LEU A 78 2.75 -2.05 -11.17
N LEU A 79 3.87 -2.64 -11.56
CA LEU A 79 5.00 -1.92 -12.18
C LEU A 79 4.68 -1.43 -13.60
N SER A 80 3.78 -2.09 -14.32
CA SER A 80 3.32 -1.64 -15.65
C SER A 80 2.17 -0.63 -15.59
N GLY A 81 1.72 -0.22 -14.39
CA GLY A 81 0.55 0.64 -14.19
C GLY A 81 -0.78 -0.03 -14.56
N GLY A 82 -0.79 -1.35 -14.73
CA GLY A 82 -1.95 -2.12 -15.18
C GLY A 82 -3.17 -2.03 -14.26
N PHE A 83 -2.96 -1.85 -12.95
CA PHE A 83 -4.06 -1.64 -12.00
C PHE A 83 -4.75 -0.27 -12.14
N GLY A 84 -4.05 0.74 -12.65
CA GLY A 84 -4.58 2.10 -12.82
C GLY A 84 -5.23 2.37 -14.18
N LYS A 85 -5.20 1.42 -15.12
CA LYS A 85 -5.71 1.62 -16.49
C LYS A 85 -7.24 1.68 -16.60
N SER A 86 -7.95 1.34 -15.53
CA SER A 86 -9.41 1.27 -15.48
C SER A 86 -10.00 2.11 -14.33
N CYS A 87 -9.19 3.02 -13.75
CA CYS A 87 -9.60 3.94 -12.69
C CYS A 87 -10.20 5.23 -13.27
#